data_AF-A0A3D9UG91-F1
#
_entry.id   AF-A0A3D9UG91-F1
#
_cell.length_a   1.000
_cell.length_b   1.000
_cell.length_c   1.000
_cell.angle_alpha   90.00
_cell.angle_beta   90.00
_cell.angle_gamma   90.00
#
_symmetry.space_group_name_H-M   'P 1'
#
loop_
_entity.id
_entity.type
_entity.pdbx_description
1 polymer ?
#
loop_
_entity_poly.entity_id
_entity_poly.type
_entity_poly.pdbx_seq_one_letter_code
_entity_poly.pdbx_strand_id
1 'polypeptide(L)'
;MARSSYPQSIVYPGGGYNQPISGIKRTYDHCIVYNSAGYNSDNNIIRNSIHEKDIAHRCSNPHHEGLFIKIIGTSDYRDKTKVPFGAEIILNLYVNNYPNTIYQSKSKLMPTKPDSYGDVTASLLFGVPLKYVGHINSGRIHVDFQVNYYGDISYGNIWQANIYTMRPGGELSGDACPDGKTWSDIW
;
A
#
# COMPACT_ATOMS: atom_id res chain seq x y z
N MET A 1 -46.66 -3.68 16.88
CA MET A 1 -46.30 -3.88 15.46
C MET A 1 -44.85 -3.45 15.28
N ALA A 2 -43.91 -4.40 15.17
CA ALA A 2 -42.50 -4.09 14.96
C ALA A 2 -42.24 -3.84 13.47
N ARG A 3 -41.67 -2.69 13.12
CA ARG A 3 -41.22 -2.40 11.76
C ARG A 3 -39.91 -3.17 11.51
N SER A 4 -39.97 -4.19 10.68
CA SER A 4 -38.79 -4.88 10.17
C SER A 4 -38.14 -4.01 9.09
N SER A 5 -36.92 -3.53 9.34
CA SER A 5 -36.07 -2.96 8.29
C SER A 5 -35.33 -4.12 7.62
N TYR A 6 -35.76 -4.51 6.42
CA TYR A 6 -34.98 -5.43 5.60
C TYR A 6 -33.70 -4.72 5.15
N PRO A 7 -32.51 -5.29 5.41
CA PRO A 7 -31.28 -4.74 4.84
C PRO A 7 -31.36 -4.85 3.32
N GLN A 8 -31.39 -3.70 2.63
CA GLN A 8 -31.27 -3.68 1.18
C GLN A 8 -29.82 -3.99 0.81
N SER A 9 -29.58 -5.07 0.09
CA SER A 9 -28.27 -5.33 -0.48
C SER A 9 -28.02 -4.36 -1.62
N ILE A 10 -27.05 -3.47 -1.47
CA ILE A 10 -26.53 -2.69 -2.58
C ILE A 10 -25.55 -3.59 -3.34
N VAL A 11 -25.97 -4.05 -4.51
CA VAL A 11 -25.07 -4.69 -5.48
C VAL A 11 -24.49 -3.57 -6.33
N TYR A 12 -23.23 -3.21 -6.09
CA TYR A 12 -22.50 -2.27 -6.95
C TYR A 12 -21.95 -3.04 -8.16
N PRO A 13 -22.44 -2.78 -9.38
CA PRO A 13 -22.18 -3.63 -10.55
C PRO A 13 -20.75 -3.52 -11.13
N GLY A 14 -19.86 -2.73 -10.52
CA GLY A 14 -18.51 -2.48 -11.04
C GLY A 14 -18.54 -1.63 -12.31
N GLY A 15 -17.56 -0.73 -12.45
CA GLY A 15 -17.49 0.20 -13.59
C GLY A 15 -16.83 1.55 -13.27
N GLY A 16 -16.65 1.87 -11.99
CA GLY A 16 -15.78 2.95 -11.56
C GLY A 16 -14.30 2.57 -11.70
N TYR A 17 -13.45 3.52 -12.10
CA TYR A 17 -11.99 3.35 -12.05
C TYR A 17 -11.59 2.92 -10.62
N ASN A 18 -10.86 1.80 -10.48
CA ASN A 18 -10.33 1.34 -9.19
C ASN A 18 -9.17 2.27 -8.80
N GLN A 19 -9.52 3.38 -8.17
CA GLN A 19 -8.60 4.47 -7.84
C GLN A 19 -9.03 5.15 -6.53
N PRO A 20 -8.12 5.89 -5.87
CA PRO A 20 -8.46 6.65 -4.68
C PRO A 20 -9.57 7.67 -4.90
N ILE A 21 -10.30 7.99 -3.82
CA ILE A 21 -11.36 8.99 -3.84
C ILE A 21 -10.79 10.35 -4.29
N SER A 22 -11.44 10.96 -5.29
CA SER A 22 -11.09 12.29 -5.82
C SER A 22 -11.85 13.41 -5.10
N GLY A 23 -11.30 14.63 -5.12
CA GLY A 23 -12.00 15.82 -4.62
C GLY A 23 -12.00 16.00 -3.10
N ILE A 24 -11.31 15.12 -2.36
CA ILE A 24 -11.09 15.27 -0.92
C ILE A 24 -9.79 16.01 -0.64
N LYS A 25 -9.76 16.77 0.46
CA LYS A 25 -8.54 17.42 0.94
C LYS A 25 -7.58 16.36 1.48
N ARG A 26 -6.36 16.33 0.95
CA ARG A 26 -5.27 15.45 1.37
C ARG A 26 -4.20 16.32 2.03
N THR A 27 -3.93 16.06 3.30
CA THR A 27 -3.10 16.92 4.15
C THR A 27 -1.71 16.33 4.32
N TYR A 28 -1.61 15.00 4.44
CA TYR A 28 -0.33 14.36 4.70
C TYR A 28 0.43 14.09 3.40
N ASP A 29 1.75 14.03 3.54
CA ASP A 29 2.64 13.58 2.49
C ASP A 29 2.23 12.19 2.00
N HIS A 30 2.48 11.92 0.72
CA HIS A 30 2.25 10.60 0.17
C HIS A 30 3.21 9.57 0.78
N CYS A 31 2.83 8.30 0.69
CA CYS A 31 3.71 7.22 1.12
C CYS A 31 4.95 7.09 0.22
N ILE A 32 6.01 6.49 0.76
CA ILE A 32 7.22 6.13 0.03
C ILE A 32 7.14 4.65 -0.31
N VAL A 33 7.27 4.30 -1.59
CA VAL A 33 7.21 2.92 -2.06
C VAL A 33 8.60 2.43 -2.42
N TYR A 34 9.00 1.29 -1.88
CA TYR A 34 10.27 0.62 -2.13
C TYR A 34 10.05 -0.70 -2.87
N ASN A 35 11.03 -1.09 -3.66
CA ASN A 35 11.07 -2.37 -4.34
C ASN A 35 11.37 -3.54 -3.36
N SER A 36 11.28 -4.76 -3.86
CA SER A 36 11.51 -6.00 -3.08
C SER A 36 12.94 -6.17 -2.55
N ALA A 37 13.91 -5.33 -2.92
CA ALA A 37 15.26 -5.38 -2.35
C ALA A 37 15.33 -4.80 -0.91
N GLY A 38 14.26 -4.15 -0.46
CA GLY A 38 14.09 -3.71 0.93
C GLY A 38 13.91 -2.21 1.09
N TYR A 39 13.55 -1.78 2.30
CA TYR A 39 13.16 -0.40 2.64
C TYR A 39 14.27 0.43 3.33
N ASN A 40 15.48 -0.11 3.46
CA ASN A 40 16.58 0.51 4.19
C ASN A 40 17.50 1.39 3.33
N SER A 41 17.22 1.51 2.03
CA SER A 41 18.05 2.27 1.09
C SER A 41 17.20 3.07 0.13
N ASP A 42 17.56 4.33 -0.07
CA ASP A 42 16.85 5.24 -0.99
C ASP A 42 16.99 4.82 -2.46
N ASN A 43 18.01 4.02 -2.79
CA ASN A 43 18.18 3.45 -4.13
C ASN A 43 17.05 2.48 -4.51
N ASN A 44 16.32 1.97 -3.51
CA ASN A 44 15.22 1.04 -3.72
C ASN A 44 13.86 1.75 -3.89
N ILE A 45 13.82 3.09 -3.79
CA ILE A 45 12.58 3.87 -3.91
C ILE A 45 12.07 3.85 -5.35
N ILE A 46 10.80 3.50 -5.51
CA ILE A 46 10.08 3.50 -6.78
C ILE A 46 9.39 4.86 -6.94
N ARG A 47 9.66 5.52 -8.07
CA ARG A 47 9.08 6.85 -8.37
C ARG A 47 7.98 6.82 -9.41
N ASN A 48 8.18 6.12 -10.52
CA ASN A 48 7.33 6.28 -11.71
C ASN A 48 6.81 4.96 -12.30
N SER A 49 7.61 3.89 -12.23
CA SER A 49 7.24 2.59 -12.80
C SER A 49 7.78 1.44 -11.97
N ILE A 50 7.02 0.35 -11.95
CA ILE A 50 7.38 -0.93 -11.35
C ILE A 50 7.61 -1.92 -12.47
N HIS A 51 8.78 -2.55 -12.47
CA HIS A 51 9.16 -3.59 -13.41
C HIS A 51 9.39 -4.93 -12.71
N GLU A 52 9.50 -6.00 -13.48
CA GLU A 52 9.82 -7.34 -12.95
C GLU A 52 11.03 -7.35 -12.01
N LYS A 53 12.10 -6.63 -12.37
CA LYS A 53 13.31 -6.52 -11.54
C LYS A 53 13.04 -5.95 -10.14
N ASP A 54 12.02 -5.10 -10.01
CA ASP A 54 11.67 -4.45 -8.75
C ASP A 54 11.00 -5.44 -7.79
N ILE A 55 10.41 -6.53 -8.28
CA ILE A 55 9.77 -7.57 -7.46
C ILE A 55 10.60 -8.86 -7.38
N ALA A 56 11.79 -8.87 -7.98
CA ALA A 56 12.61 -10.08 -8.14
C ALA A 56 13.19 -10.62 -6.82
N HIS A 57 13.45 -9.75 -5.83
CA HIS A 57 14.08 -10.10 -4.55
C HIS A 57 13.09 -10.55 -3.47
N ARG A 58 11.80 -10.70 -3.82
CA ARG A 58 10.72 -11.04 -2.88
C ARG A 58 11.04 -12.25 -1.99
N CYS A 59 11.66 -13.30 -2.52
CA CYS A 59 11.90 -14.54 -1.77
C CYS A 59 12.98 -14.41 -0.69
N SER A 60 13.70 -13.29 -0.65
CA SER A 60 14.63 -12.95 0.44
C SER A 60 13.93 -12.23 1.60
N ASN A 61 12.67 -11.84 1.43
CA ASN A 61 11.90 -11.10 2.43
C ASN A 61 11.03 -12.06 3.27
N PRO A 62 10.79 -11.77 4.56
CA PRO A 62 10.13 -12.69 5.49
C PRO A 62 8.74 -13.17 5.06
N HIS A 63 7.99 -12.34 4.33
CA HIS A 63 6.63 -12.64 3.86
C HIS A 63 6.49 -12.55 2.32
N HIS A 64 7.60 -12.69 1.59
CA HIS A 64 7.63 -12.62 0.13
C HIS A 64 7.06 -11.33 -0.46
N GLU A 65 7.41 -10.22 0.19
CA GLU A 65 7.03 -8.87 -0.16
C GLU A 65 7.59 -8.51 -1.55
N GLY A 66 6.67 -8.20 -2.47
CA GLY A 66 7.02 -7.63 -3.77
C GLY A 66 7.35 -6.14 -3.65
N LEU A 67 6.71 -5.42 -2.73
CA LEU A 67 6.96 -4.01 -2.45
C LEU A 67 6.87 -3.74 -0.95
N PHE A 68 7.51 -2.66 -0.51
CA PHE A 68 7.32 -2.10 0.83
C PHE A 68 6.75 -0.69 0.71
N ILE A 69 5.78 -0.37 1.55
CA ILE A 69 5.19 0.97 1.64
C ILE A 69 5.51 1.54 3.01
N LYS A 70 6.11 2.73 3.02
CA LYS A 70 6.55 3.44 4.21
C LYS A 70 5.75 4.73 4.35
N ILE A 71 5.18 4.95 5.52
CA ILE A 71 4.52 6.21 5.89
C ILE A 71 5.31 6.80 7.04
N ILE A 72 5.61 8.09 6.96
CA ILE A 72 6.37 8.81 7.98
C ILE A 72 5.40 9.55 8.90
N GLY A 73 5.51 9.26 10.18
CA GLY A 73 4.85 10.01 11.23
C GLY A 73 5.81 10.94 11.95
N THR A 74 5.25 11.82 12.79
CA THR A 74 6.02 12.73 13.63
C THR A 74 5.37 12.99 14.99
N SER A 75 6.20 13.30 15.98
CA SER A 75 5.81 13.90 17.25
C SER A 75 5.84 15.43 17.26
N ASP A 76 6.44 16.08 16.24
CA ASP A 76 6.43 17.54 16.14
C ASP A 76 5.04 18.04 15.70
N TYR A 77 4.29 18.58 16.65
CA TYR A 77 2.94 19.11 16.41
C TYR A 77 2.91 20.26 15.39
N ARG A 78 4.03 20.89 15.07
CA ARG A 78 4.12 21.98 14.09
C ARG A 78 4.18 21.46 12.66
N ASP A 79 4.68 20.25 12.47
CA ASP A 79 4.68 19.59 11.16
C ASP A 79 3.30 18.97 10.92
N LYS A 80 2.54 19.61 10.04
CA LYS A 80 1.20 19.18 9.66
C LYS A 80 1.17 18.27 8.43
N THR A 81 2.31 17.99 7.80
CA THR A 81 2.39 17.15 6.60
C THR A 81 2.68 15.69 6.95
N LYS A 82 3.17 15.40 8.16
CA LYS A 82 3.40 14.03 8.64
C LYS A 82 2.30 13.55 9.59
N VAL A 83 2.10 12.24 9.63
CA VAL A 83 1.04 11.64 10.43
C VAL A 83 1.38 11.73 11.93
N PRO A 84 0.45 12.11 12.81
CA PRO A 84 0.74 12.12 14.24
C PRO A 84 1.02 10.71 14.78
N PHE A 85 1.90 10.62 15.78
CA PHE A 85 2.16 9.38 16.51
C PHE A 85 0.88 8.81 17.13
N GLY A 86 0.75 7.48 17.09
CA GLY A 86 -0.41 6.75 17.61
C GLY A 86 -1.69 6.85 16.77
N ALA A 87 -1.68 7.56 15.64
CA ALA A 87 -2.83 7.57 14.75
C ALA A 87 -3.08 6.20 14.13
N GLU A 88 -4.35 5.87 13.93
CA GLU A 88 -4.72 4.71 13.11
C GLU A 88 -4.61 5.07 11.64
N ILE A 89 -3.90 4.25 10.88
CA ILE A 89 -3.68 4.42 9.45
C ILE A 89 -4.29 3.23 8.74
N ILE A 90 -5.17 3.51 7.78
CA ILE A 90 -5.72 2.53 6.86
C ILE A 90 -5.09 2.77 5.50
N LEU A 91 -4.14 1.91 5.12
CA LEU A 91 -3.52 1.90 3.81
C LEU A 91 -4.49 1.28 2.80
N ASN A 92 -4.63 1.89 1.62
CA ASN A 92 -5.38 1.32 0.51
C ASN A 92 -4.48 1.17 -0.73
N LEU A 93 -4.55 -0.01 -1.33
CA LEU A 93 -3.83 -0.40 -2.53
C LEU A 93 -4.83 -0.66 -3.66
N TYR A 94 -4.64 0.04 -4.78
CA TYR A 94 -5.43 -0.10 -5.98
C TYR A 94 -4.53 -0.50 -7.13
N VAL A 95 -4.75 -1.67 -7.73
CA VAL A 95 -4.03 -2.11 -8.93
C VAL A 95 -5.02 -2.35 -10.06
N ASN A 96 -4.75 -1.76 -11.22
CA ASN A 96 -5.57 -1.87 -12.42
C ASN A 96 -4.75 -2.61 -13.49
N ASN A 97 -5.20 -3.77 -13.92
CA ASN A 97 -4.58 -4.60 -14.96
C ASN A 97 -5.68 -5.24 -15.81
N TYR A 98 -6.11 -4.56 -16.88
CA TYR A 98 -7.29 -4.95 -17.65
C TYR A 98 -7.24 -6.44 -18.07
N PRO A 99 -8.34 -7.21 -17.88
CA PRO A 99 -9.66 -6.80 -17.37
C PRO A 99 -9.79 -6.81 -15.84
N ASN A 100 -8.72 -7.12 -15.11
CA ASN A 100 -8.70 -7.32 -13.67
C ASN A 100 -8.40 -6.03 -12.89
N THR A 101 -9.00 -5.92 -11.70
CA THR A 101 -8.68 -4.87 -10.73
C THR A 101 -8.51 -5.50 -9.36
N ILE A 102 -7.53 -5.03 -8.60
CA ILE A 102 -7.25 -5.46 -7.25
C ILE A 102 -7.43 -4.26 -6.33
N TYR A 103 -8.24 -4.45 -5.29
CA TYR A 103 -8.35 -3.52 -4.17
C TYR A 103 -8.02 -4.26 -2.88
N GLN A 104 -7.15 -3.67 -2.06
CA GLN A 104 -6.77 -4.20 -0.75
C GLN A 104 -6.58 -3.08 0.23
N SER A 105 -6.88 -3.35 1.50
CA SER A 105 -6.62 -2.39 2.57
C SER A 105 -6.05 -3.06 3.81
N LYS A 106 -5.30 -2.29 4.60
CA LYS A 106 -4.72 -2.77 5.86
C LYS A 106 -4.64 -1.63 6.87
N SER A 107 -5.15 -1.88 8.07
CA SER A 107 -5.01 -0.96 9.21
C SER A 107 -3.78 -1.28 10.05
N LYS A 108 -3.06 -0.23 10.48
CA LYS A 108 -2.00 -0.28 11.49
C LYS A 108 -1.98 1.02 12.29
N LEU A 109 -1.41 0.95 13.49
CA LEU A 109 -1.12 2.15 14.30
C LEU A 109 0.25 2.70 13.93
N MET A 110 0.32 4.02 13.71
CA MET A 110 1.58 4.75 13.66
C MET A 110 2.33 4.56 15.00
N PRO A 111 3.63 4.26 15.00
CA PRO A 111 4.38 4.12 16.24
C PRO A 111 4.23 5.33 17.16
N THR A 112 4.29 5.08 18.46
CA THR A 112 4.20 6.11 19.50
C THR A 112 5.55 6.66 19.92
N LYS A 113 6.64 6.13 19.36
CA LYS A 113 8.02 6.51 19.64
C LYS A 113 8.79 6.72 18.34
N PRO A 114 9.77 7.62 18.32
CA PRO A 114 10.62 7.83 17.15
C PRO A 114 11.44 6.59 16.80
N ASP A 115 11.90 6.52 15.55
CA ASP A 115 12.76 5.42 15.07
C ASP A 115 14.13 5.40 15.77
N SER A 116 14.59 6.55 16.27
CA SER A 116 15.89 6.71 16.93
C SER A 116 15.83 7.72 18.07
N TYR A 117 16.71 7.55 19.05
CA TYR A 117 16.78 8.44 20.21
C TYR A 117 17.18 9.87 19.78
N GLY A 118 16.35 10.85 20.15
CA GLY A 118 16.54 12.26 19.77
C GLY A 118 15.91 12.68 18.44
N ASP A 119 15.31 11.75 17.69
CA ASP A 119 14.51 12.05 16.50
C ASP A 119 13.06 12.45 16.90
N VAL A 120 12.33 13.06 15.97
CA VAL A 120 10.90 13.37 16.06
C VAL A 120 10.07 12.59 15.06
N THR A 121 10.68 11.71 14.25
CA THR A 121 10.00 10.94 13.21
C THR A 121 9.94 9.45 13.53
N ALA A 122 8.90 8.79 13.04
CA ALA A 122 8.74 7.35 13.12
C ALA A 122 8.26 6.79 11.78
N SER A 123 8.68 5.57 11.49
CA SER A 123 8.36 4.89 10.24
C SER A 123 7.33 3.79 10.47
N LEU A 124 6.21 3.87 9.77
CA LEU A 124 5.26 2.76 9.66
C LEU A 124 5.45 2.04 8.32
N LEU A 125 5.69 0.74 8.38
CA LEU A 125 5.93 -0.11 7.22
C LEU A 125 4.76 -1.05 6.96
N PHE A 126 4.43 -1.24 5.69
CA PHE A 126 3.55 -2.27 5.18
C PHE A 126 4.29 -3.05 4.10
N GLY A 127 4.17 -4.38 4.10
CA GLY A 127 4.66 -5.19 2.99
C GLY A 127 3.52 -5.64 2.09
N VAL A 128 3.72 -5.51 0.78
CA VAL A 128 2.75 -5.90 -0.24
C VAL A 128 3.16 -7.25 -0.81
N PRO A 129 2.34 -8.30 -0.63
CA PRO A 129 2.61 -9.61 -1.23
C PRO A 129 2.68 -9.56 -2.76
N LEU A 130 3.48 -10.45 -3.34
CA LEU A 130 3.64 -10.61 -4.79
C LEU A 130 2.30 -10.72 -5.53
N LYS A 131 1.33 -11.45 -4.97
CA LYS A 131 0.06 -11.74 -5.67
C LYS A 131 -0.73 -10.48 -6.08
N TYR A 132 -0.42 -9.33 -5.48
CA TYR A 132 -1.07 -8.06 -5.82
C TYR A 132 -0.34 -7.27 -6.91
N VAL A 133 0.93 -7.58 -7.16
CA VAL A 133 1.83 -6.78 -7.99
C VAL A 133 2.59 -7.59 -9.05
N GLY A 134 2.50 -8.92 -9.02
CA GLY A 134 3.06 -9.82 -10.02
C GLY A 134 2.12 -10.02 -11.21
N HIS A 135 2.67 -10.49 -12.33
CA HIS A 135 1.93 -10.89 -13.54
C HIS A 135 1.07 -9.80 -14.17
N ILE A 136 1.56 -8.57 -14.14
CA ILE A 136 0.88 -7.43 -14.75
C ILE A 136 1.54 -7.10 -16.08
N ASN A 137 0.81 -7.29 -17.18
CA ASN A 137 1.31 -7.01 -18.52
C ASN A 137 1.25 -5.52 -18.90
N SER A 138 0.37 -4.74 -18.28
CA SER A 138 0.40 -3.28 -18.36
C SER A 138 -0.70 -2.75 -17.45
N GLY A 139 -0.32 -2.08 -16.37
CA GLY A 139 -1.27 -1.61 -15.39
C GLY A 139 -0.90 -0.29 -14.73
N ARG A 140 -1.79 0.15 -13.85
CA ARG A 140 -1.57 1.29 -12.96
C ARG A 140 -1.80 0.88 -11.51
N ILE A 141 -0.89 1.29 -10.66
CA ILE A 141 -0.96 1.14 -9.22
C ILE A 141 -1.17 2.51 -8.58
N HIS A 142 -2.09 2.60 -7.63
CA HIS A 142 -2.27 3.75 -6.76
C HIS A 142 -2.23 3.29 -5.31
N VAL A 143 -1.61 4.10 -4.47
CA VAL A 143 -1.55 3.87 -3.03
C VAL A 143 -1.95 5.17 -2.36
N ASP A 144 -2.93 5.09 -1.47
CA ASP A 144 -3.26 6.17 -0.57
C ASP A 144 -3.50 5.61 0.84
N PHE A 145 -3.72 6.52 1.79
CA PHE A 145 -4.06 6.11 3.14
C PHE A 145 -4.98 7.12 3.80
N GLN A 146 -5.84 6.58 4.66
CA GLN A 146 -6.65 7.33 5.59
C GLN A 146 -5.94 7.36 6.96
N VAL A 147 -6.05 8.49 7.65
CA VAL A 147 -5.60 8.67 9.02
C VAL A 147 -6.81 8.97 9.88
N ASN A 148 -6.99 8.21 10.94
CA ASN A 148 -7.94 8.47 12.01
C ASN A 148 -7.17 8.83 13.28
N TYR A 149 -7.28 10.09 13.71
CA TYR A 149 -6.65 10.57 14.92
C TYR A 149 -7.72 11.14 15.84
N TYR A 150 -8.01 10.42 16.94
CA TYR A 150 -9.08 10.77 17.88
C TYR A 150 -10.47 10.98 17.25
N GLY A 151 -10.78 10.29 16.14
CA GLY A 151 -12.05 10.41 15.42
C GLY A 151 -12.02 11.39 14.24
N ASP A 152 -10.96 12.20 14.12
CA ASP A 152 -10.78 13.09 12.98
C ASP A 152 -10.17 12.33 11.80
N ILE A 153 -10.96 12.20 10.72
CA ILE A 153 -10.56 11.51 9.51
C ILE A 153 -9.89 12.49 8.54
N SER A 154 -8.69 12.12 8.10
CA SER A 154 -7.90 12.87 7.12
C SER A 154 -7.15 11.90 6.20
N TYR A 155 -6.53 12.42 5.15
CA TYR A 155 -5.97 11.58 4.07
C TYR A 155 -4.57 12.01 3.68
N GLY A 156 -3.74 11.02 3.32
CA GLY A 156 -2.45 11.25 2.68
C GLY A 156 -2.58 11.51 1.18
N ASN A 157 -1.57 12.14 0.61
CA ASN A 157 -1.45 12.31 -0.82
C ASN A 157 -1.30 10.95 -1.52
N ILE A 158 -1.76 10.89 -2.77
CA ILE A 158 -1.75 9.66 -3.56
C ILE A 158 -0.36 9.44 -4.12
N TRP A 159 0.20 8.25 -3.91
CA TRP A 159 1.33 7.76 -4.70
C TRP A 159 0.79 6.93 -5.87
N GLN A 160 1.39 7.06 -7.05
CA GLN A 160 0.96 6.33 -8.24
C GLN A 160 2.12 6.00 -9.16
N ALA A 161 2.01 4.89 -9.89
CA ALA A 161 2.99 4.45 -10.87
C ALA A 161 2.35 3.57 -11.95
N ASN A 162 3.07 3.43 -13.07
CA ASN A 162 2.81 2.35 -14.02
C ASN A 162 3.38 1.04 -13.46
N ILE A 163 2.79 -0.10 -13.81
CA ILE A 163 3.26 -1.41 -13.37
C ILE A 163 3.30 -2.40 -14.55
N TYR A 164 4.45 -3.04 -14.71
CA TYR A 164 4.75 -4.04 -15.75
C TYR A 164 5.66 -5.12 -15.18
N THR A 165 5.07 -6.21 -14.69
CA THR A 165 5.78 -7.25 -13.95
C THR A 165 5.72 -8.62 -14.59
N MET A 166 5.20 -8.69 -15.82
CA MET A 166 5.26 -9.91 -16.62
C MET A 166 6.69 -10.17 -17.11
N ARG A 167 7.18 -11.41 -16.95
CA ARG A 167 8.51 -11.80 -17.42
C ARG A 167 8.58 -11.86 -18.95
N PRO A 168 9.69 -11.43 -19.58
CA PRO A 168 9.97 -11.75 -20.98
C PRO A 168 10.03 -13.28 -21.15
N GLY A 169 9.11 -13.87 -21.92
CA GLY A 169 9.04 -15.33 -22.15
C GLY A 169 7.85 -16.07 -21.53
N GLY A 170 6.97 -15.38 -20.80
CA GLY A 170 5.75 -15.95 -20.21
C GLY A 170 5.92 -16.44 -18.76
N GLU A 171 4.80 -16.84 -18.14
CA GLU A 171 4.76 -17.39 -16.77
C GLU A 171 5.48 -18.74 -16.71
N LEU A 172 6.78 -18.72 -16.43
CA LEU A 172 7.46 -19.91 -15.93
C LEU A 172 6.93 -20.16 -14.51
N SER A 173 6.51 -21.39 -14.23
CA SER A 173 6.20 -21.90 -12.90
C SER A 173 7.34 -21.55 -11.91
N GLY A 174 7.23 -20.41 -11.23
CA GLY A 174 8.38 -19.80 -10.54
C GLY A 174 8.05 -18.64 -9.62
N ASP A 175 6.77 -18.43 -9.30
CA ASP A 175 6.36 -17.46 -8.28
C ASP A 175 6.51 -17.99 -6.86
N ALA A 176 6.43 -19.32 -6.73
CA ALA A 176 6.69 -20.00 -5.47
C ALA A 176 8.14 -19.77 -5.07
N CYS A 177 8.33 -19.20 -3.88
CA CYS A 177 9.63 -19.18 -3.26
C CYS A 177 10.01 -20.59 -2.80
N PRO A 178 11.31 -20.90 -2.64
CA PRO A 178 11.78 -22.26 -2.33
C PRO A 178 11.22 -22.85 -1.03
N ASP A 179 10.73 -22.01 -0.11
CA ASP A 179 10.14 -22.41 1.16
C ASP A 179 8.66 -22.85 1.05
N GLY A 180 8.05 -22.70 -0.14
CA GLY A 180 6.67 -23.09 -0.42
C GLY A 180 5.60 -22.22 0.25
N LYS A 181 5.97 -21.12 0.91
CA LYS A 181 5.01 -20.27 1.62
C LYS A 181 4.40 -19.21 0.70
N THR A 182 3.09 -19.04 0.79
CA THR A 182 2.35 -17.98 0.09
C THR A 182 1.66 -17.08 1.09
N TRP A 183 1.84 -15.77 0.95
CA TRP A 183 1.22 -14.79 1.84
C TRP A 183 0.08 -14.08 1.13
N SER A 184 -1.07 -14.02 1.79
CA SER A 184 -2.29 -13.47 1.21
C SER A 184 -2.58 -12.04 1.62
N ASP A 185 -1.99 -11.51 2.69
CA ASP A 185 -2.45 -10.23 3.24
C ASP A 185 -1.29 -9.23 3.25
N ILE A 186 -1.64 -7.95 3.10
CA ILE A 186 -0.71 -6.88 3.45
C ILE A 186 -0.45 -7.03 4.95
N TRP A 187 0.82 -7.11 5.33
CA TRP A 187 1.22 -7.31 6.72
C TRP A 187 1.71 -6.04 7.37
#